data_AF-A0A643CGX0-F1
#
_entry.id   AF-A0A643CGX0-F1
#
_cell.length_a   1.000
_cell.length_b   1.000
_cell.length_c   1.000
_cell.angle_alpha   90.00
_cell.angle_beta   90.00
_cell.angle_gamma   90.00
#
_symmetry.space_group_name_H-M   'P 1'
#
loop_
_entity.id
_entity.type
_entity.pdbx_description
1 polymer ?
#
loop_
_entity_poly.entity_id
_entity_poly.type
_entity_poly.pdbx_seq_one_letter_code
_entity_poly.pdbx_strand_id
1 'polypeptide(L)' 'IQCKNVLKIRRRKMNHHKYRKLVNRTRFLRRKVREGRLKRKQMRFERDLRRIWRKAGLKEAPAGWQTPKIYLKGK' A
#
# COMPACT_ATOMS: atom_id res chain seq x y z
N ILE A 1 -15.56 -27.49 29.63
CA ILE A 1 -15.58 -26.32 28.71
C ILE A 1 -14.69 -25.23 29.28
N GLN A 2 -13.54 -24.91 28.66
CA GLN A 2 -12.60 -23.93 29.23
C GLN A 2 -13.07 -22.49 28.96
N CYS A 3 -13.72 -21.87 29.95
CA CYS A 3 -14.20 -20.47 29.91
C CYS A 3 -13.10 -19.45 29.54
N LYS A 4 -11.82 -19.78 29.80
CA LYS A 4 -10.65 -18.99 29.38
C LYS A 4 -10.63 -18.72 27.87
N ASN A 5 -11.14 -19.64 27.04
CA ASN A 5 -11.22 -19.44 25.59
C ASN A 5 -12.36 -18.51 25.19
N VAL A 6 -13.51 -18.57 25.88
CA VAL A 6 -14.65 -17.66 25.65
C VAL A 6 -14.26 -16.20 25.95
N LEU A 7 -13.50 -15.96 27.01
CA LEU A 7 -13.00 -14.60 27.33
C LEU A 7 -12.05 -14.07 26.26
N LYS A 8 -11.16 -14.91 25.72
CA LYS A 8 -10.29 -14.55 24.59
C LYS A 8 -11.10 -14.23 23.33
N ILE A 9 -12.15 -15.01 23.04
CA ILE A 9 -13.05 -14.79 21.90
C ILE A 9 -13.84 -13.48 22.06
N ARG A 10 -14.44 -13.22 23.23
CA ARG A 10 -15.18 -11.97 23.50
C ARG A 10 -14.27 -10.73 23.37
N ARG A 11 -13.03 -10.83 23.83
CA ARG A 11 -12.02 -9.77 23.66
C ARG A 11 -11.71 -9.52 22.18
N ARG A 12 -11.46 -10.57 21.40
CA ARG A 12 -11.24 -10.47 19.93
C ARG A 12 -12.45 -9.90 19.20
N LYS A 13 -13.67 -10.33 19.58
CA LYS A 13 -14.94 -9.79 19.04
C LYS A 13 -15.02 -8.29 19.25
N MET A 14 -14.79 -7.82 20.48
CA MET A 14 -14.83 -6.41 20.81
C MET A 14 -13.73 -5.62 20.09
N ASN A 15 -12.50 -6.16 20.02
CA ASN A 15 -11.39 -5.52 19.31
C ASN A 15 -11.68 -5.36 17.81
N HIS A 16 -12.21 -6.40 17.16
CA HIS A 16 -12.59 -6.32 15.75
C HIS A 16 -13.73 -5.31 15.53
N HIS A 17 -14.74 -5.31 16.41
CA HIS A 17 -15.85 -4.35 16.35
C HIS A 17 -15.35 -2.91 16.46
N LYS A 18 -14.49 -2.61 17.45
CA LYS A 18 -13.89 -1.28 17.62
C LYS A 18 -13.01 -0.89 16.43
N TYR A 19 -12.22 -1.83 15.90
CA TYR A 19 -11.41 -1.60 14.69
C TYR A 19 -12.27 -1.27 13.47
N ARG A 20 -13.35 -2.00 13.23
CA ARG A 20 -14.29 -1.72 12.11
C ARG A 20 -14.94 -0.35 12.27
N LYS A 21 -15.40 0.02 13.47
CA LYS A 21 -15.91 1.36 13.78
C LYS A 21 -14.87 2.45 13.52
N LEU A 22 -13.59 2.23 13.86
CA LEU A 22 -12.50 3.15 13.58
C LEU A 22 -12.22 3.28 12.07
N VAL A 23 -12.12 2.15 11.36
CA VAL A 23 -11.88 2.12 9.91
C VAL A 23 -12.98 2.84 9.15
N ASN A 24 -14.24 2.66 9.54
CA ASN A 24 -15.37 3.35 8.92
C ASN A 24 -15.31 4.87 9.18
N ARG A 25 -15.07 5.30 10.43
CA ARG A 25 -14.93 6.72 10.78
C ARG A 25 -13.76 7.40 10.05
N THR A 26 -12.66 6.70 9.85
CA THR A 26 -11.43 7.23 9.23
C THR A 26 -11.26 6.81 7.76
N ARG A 27 -12.33 6.34 7.09
CA ARG A 27 -12.25 5.73 5.74
C ARG A 27 -11.60 6.66 4.72
N PHE A 28 -12.04 7.91 4.65
CA PHE A 28 -11.56 8.88 3.66
C PHE A 28 -10.12 9.33 3.96
N LEU A 29 -9.79 9.54 5.23
CA LEU A 29 -8.41 9.83 5.64
C LEU A 29 -7.46 8.69 5.26
N ARG A 30 -7.85 7.44 5.52
CA ARG A 30 -7.07 6.25 5.14
C ARG A 30 -6.92 6.14 3.63
N ARG A 31 -7.95 6.49 2.86
CA ARG A 31 -7.89 6.53 1.38
C ARG A 31 -6.86 7.57 0.90
N LYS A 32 -6.92 8.81 1.39
CA LYS A 32 -5.95 9.88 1.07
C LYS A 32 -4.50 9.45 1.38
N VAL A 33 -4.28 8.86 2.56
CA VAL A 33 -2.95 8.35 2.96
C VAL A 33 -2.49 7.21 2.06
N ARG A 34 -3.39 6.27 1.73
CA ARG A 34 -3.08 5.14 0.83
C ARG A 34 -2.70 5.62 -0.57
N GLU A 35 -3.45 6.55 -1.14
CA GLU A 35 -3.16 7.13 -2.46
C GLU A 35 -1.80 7.84 -2.46
N GLY A 36 -1.52 8.65 -1.44
CA GLY A 36 -0.20 9.28 -1.29
C GLY A 36 0.96 8.27 -1.18
N ARG A 37 0.75 7.17 -0.45
CA ARG A 37 1.75 6.09 -0.33
C ARG A 37 2.00 5.38 -1.67
N LEU A 38 0.94 5.10 -2.44
CA LEU A 38 1.06 4.48 -3.76
C LEU A 38 1.78 5.39 -4.76
N LYS A 39 1.51 6.70 -4.74
CA LYS A 39 2.27 7.69 -5.54
C LYS A 39 3.76 7.66 -5.21
N ARG A 40 4.13 7.67 -3.94
CA ARG A 40 5.54 7.56 -3.52
C ARG A 40 6.17 6.23 -3.93
N LYS A 41 5.40 5.13 -3.87
CA LYS A 41 5.86 3.81 -4.28
C LYS A 41 6.14 3.74 -5.78
N GLN A 42 5.27 4.33 -6.61
CA GLN A 42 5.48 4.42 -8.06
C GLN A 42 6.70 5.27 -8.41
N MET A 43 6.86 6.44 -7.77
CA MET A 43 8.06 7.28 -7.98
C MET A 43 9.36 6.55 -7.60
N ARG A 44 9.34 5.76 -6.53
CA ARG A 44 10.52 4.97 -6.13
C ARG A 44 10.85 3.91 -7.19
N PHE A 45 9.85 3.22 -7.71
CA PHE A 45 10.00 2.23 -8.79
C PHE A 45 10.60 2.85 -10.06
N GLU A 46 10.05 3.98 -10.51
CA GLU A 46 10.54 4.69 -11.70
C GLU A 46 11.98 5.22 -11.52
N ARG A 47 12.31 5.72 -10.32
CA ARG A 47 13.68 6.17 -10.01
C ARG A 47 14.69 5.02 -9.99
N ASP A 48 14.31 3.86 -9.49
CA ASP A 48 15.18 2.68 -9.47
C ASP A 48 15.47 2.18 -10.90
N LEU A 49 14.47 2.11 -11.76
CA LEU A 49 14.67 1.78 -13.18
C LEU A 49 15.59 2.81 -13.86
N ARG A 50 15.37 4.09 -13.58
CA ARG A 50 16.23 5.17 -14.09
C ARG A 50 17.67 5.05 -13.64
N ARG A 51 17.89 4.63 -12.39
CA ARG A 51 19.23 4.40 -11.85
C ARG A 51 19.95 3.27 -12.59
N ILE A 52 19.25 2.20 -12.95
CA ILE A 52 19.85 1.05 -13.65
C ILE A 52 20.42 1.49 -15.01
N TRP A 53 19.64 2.16 -15.86
CA TRP A 53 20.12 2.55 -17.19
C TRP A 53 21.25 3.60 -17.11
N ARG A 54 21.17 4.54 -16.16
CA ARG A 54 22.24 5.53 -15.96
C ARG A 54 23.54 4.86 -15.48
N LYS A 55 23.43 3.86 -14.60
CA LYS A 55 24.59 3.07 -14.16
C LYS A 55 25.20 2.26 -15.30
N ALA A 56 24.38 1.82 -16.25
CA ALA A 56 24.82 1.15 -17.47
C ALA A 56 25.38 2.12 -18.55
N GLY A 57 25.45 3.42 -18.28
CA GLY A 57 25.99 4.42 -19.21
C GLY A 57 24.98 4.98 -20.23
N LEU A 58 23.71 4.56 -20.17
CA LEU A 58 22.65 5.09 -21.04
C LEU A 58 22.14 6.43 -20.50
N LYS A 59 22.09 7.44 -21.38
CA LYS A 59 21.52 8.77 -21.06
C LYS A 59 19.99 8.71 -20.94
N GLU A 60 19.37 7.90 -21.79
CA GLU A 60 17.92 7.75 -21.90
C GLU A 60 17.47 6.32 -21.62
N ALA A 61 16.15 6.13 -21.53
CA ALA A 61 15.58 4.79 -21.45
C ALA A 61 15.82 4.03 -22.76
N PRO A 62 15.89 2.68 -22.72
CA PRO A 62 15.96 1.88 -23.93
C PRO A 62 14.81 2.20 -24.90
N ALA A 63 15.08 2.11 -26.21
CA ALA A 63 14.08 2.36 -27.23
C ALA A 63 12.84 1.45 -27.04
N GLY A 64 11.64 2.02 -27.18
CA GLY A 64 10.37 1.29 -27.01
C GLY A 64 9.98 0.98 -25.56
N TRP A 65 10.77 1.38 -24.55
CA TRP A 65 10.42 1.13 -23.16
C TRP A 65 9.56 2.25 -22.56
N GLN A 66 8.30 1.94 -22.29
CA GLN A 66 7.41 2.79 -21.49
C GLN A 66 7.26 2.21 -20.09
N THR A 67 7.65 2.97 -19.05
CA THR A 67 7.57 2.47 -17.68
C THR A 67 6.11 2.37 -17.21
N PRO A 68 5.60 1.17 -16.87
CA PRO A 68 4.19 0.99 -16.53
C PRO A 68 3.86 1.50 -15.12
N LYS A 69 2.64 2.02 -14.96
CA LYS A 69 2.09 2.47 -13.67
C LYS A 69 1.46 1.33 -12.88
N ILE A 70 2.27 0.37 -12.44
CA ILE A 70 1.79 -0.85 -11.76
C ILE A 70 1.14 -0.59 -10.39
N TYR A 71 1.52 0.47 -9.67
CA TYR A 71 0.98 0.77 -8.33
C TYR A 71 -0.16 1.79 -8.31
N LEU A 72 -0.43 2.44 -9.44
CA LEU A 72 -1.47 3.48 -9.56
C LEU A 72 -2.70 3.00 -10.33
N LYS A 73 -2.76 1.72 -10.73
CA LYS A 73 -3.90 1.18 -11.46
C LYS A 73 -5.18 1.33 -10.61
N GLY A 74 -6.16 2.04 -11.17
CA GLY A 74 -7.51 2.09 -10.61
C GLY A 74 -8.14 0.70 -10.62
N LYS A 75 -8.94 0.40 -9.61
CA LYS A 75 -9.98 -0.63 -9.73
C LYS A 75 -11.24 0.06 -10.23
#